data_AF-A0A2V8DAW8-F1
#
_entry.id   AF-A0A2V8DAW8-F1
#
_cell.length_a   1.000
_cell.length_b   1.000
_cell.length_c   1.000
_cell.angle_alpha   90.00
_cell.angle_beta   90.00
_cell.angle_gamma   90.00
#
_symmetry.space_group_name_H-M   'P 1'
#
loop_
_entity.id
_entity.type
_entity.pdbx_description
1 polymer ?
#
loop_
_entity_poly.entity_id
_entity_poly.type
_entity_poly.pdbx_seq_one_letter_code
_entity_poly.pdbx_strand_id
1 'polypeptide(L)'
;YIYAAEIAGFFKTLGRKPAQSDVHAILLREIWQVDHGRIADLMKATASLRDQYQAAWRQQYTDYALGVILAHFDAELEFWRQFAQRLWETANTFKDGDTLPALEELRPHW
;
A
#
# COMPACT_ATOMS: atom_id res chain seq x y z
N TYR A 1 -5.48 7.01 6.19
CA TYR A 1 -5.45 5.97 5.15
C TYR A 1 -6.65 5.05 5.31
N ILE A 2 -7.58 5.07 4.34
CA ILE A 2 -8.89 4.40 4.44
C ILE A 2 -8.75 2.89 4.75
N TYR A 3 -7.76 2.22 4.17
CA TYR A 3 -7.55 0.78 4.36
C TYR A 3 -6.43 0.40 5.34
N ALA A 4 -5.72 1.35 5.96
CA ALA A 4 -4.60 1.01 6.84
C ALA A 4 -5.05 0.21 8.08
N ALA A 5 -6.23 0.52 8.62
CA ALA A 5 -6.80 -0.23 9.73
C ALA A 5 -7.19 -1.66 9.33
N GLU A 6 -7.72 -1.85 8.13
CA GLU A 6 -8.05 -3.18 7.59
C GLU A 6 -6.80 -4.02 7.37
N ILE A 7 -5.76 -3.44 6.73
CA ILE A 7 -4.46 -4.09 6.52
C ILE A 7 -3.86 -4.53 7.86
N ALA A 8 -3.89 -3.65 8.87
CA ALA A 8 -3.42 -3.99 10.21
C ALA A 8 -4.28 -5.10 10.87
N GLY A 9 -5.59 -5.11 10.61
CA GLY A 9 -6.51 -6.17 11.03
C GLY A 9 -6.12 -7.53 10.47
N PHE A 10 -5.88 -7.61 9.16
CA PHE A 10 -5.42 -8.83 8.48
C PHE A 10 -4.07 -9.33 9.00
N PHE A 11 -3.12 -8.44 9.29
CA PHE A 11 -1.85 -8.83 9.90
C PHE A 11 -2.05 -9.44 11.29
N LYS A 12 -2.97 -8.90 12.09
CA LYS A 12 -3.28 -9.46 13.42
C LYS A 12 -3.88 -10.86 13.34
N THR A 13 -4.66 -11.18 12.30
CA THR A 13 -5.28 -12.51 12.17
C THR A 13 -4.27 -13.61 11.84
N LEU A 14 -3.12 -13.29 11.22
CA LEU A 14 -2.05 -14.26 10.93
C LEU A 14 -1.32 -14.75 12.19
N GLY A 15 -1.22 -13.90 13.22
CA GLY A 15 -0.41 -14.20 14.39
C GLY A 15 1.09 -14.29 14.07
N ARG A 16 1.87 -14.90 14.96
CA ARG A 16 3.35 -14.87 14.90
C ARG A 16 3.97 -15.92 13.97
N LYS A 17 3.35 -17.09 13.88
CA LYS A 17 3.82 -18.23 13.07
C LYS A 17 2.64 -18.81 12.27
N PRO A 18 2.06 -18.01 11.35
CA PRO A 18 0.99 -18.48 10.47
C PRO A 18 1.47 -19.65 9.60
N ALA A 19 0.52 -20.43 9.08
CA ALA A 19 0.82 -21.35 7.98
C ALA A 19 1.17 -20.55 6.72
N GLN A 20 2.06 -21.10 5.89
CA GLN A 20 2.46 -20.48 4.63
C GLN A 20 1.27 -20.17 3.72
N SER A 21 0.27 -21.06 3.67
CA SER A 21 -0.95 -20.86 2.91
C SER A 21 -1.73 -19.62 3.35
N ASP A 22 -1.77 -19.35 4.66
CA ASP A 22 -2.49 -18.21 5.22
C ASP A 22 -1.76 -16.91 4.92
N VAL A 23 -0.43 -16.89 5.01
CA VAL A 23 0.40 -15.74 4.61
C VAL A 23 0.18 -15.43 3.14
N HIS A 24 0.25 -16.43 2.27
CA HIS A 24 0.06 -16.22 0.85
C HIS A 24 -1.37 -15.75 0.53
N ALA A 25 -2.39 -16.33 1.18
CA ALA A 25 -3.78 -15.90 1.00
C ALA A 25 -3.97 -14.45 1.46
N ILE A 26 -3.57 -14.10 2.68
CA ILE A 26 -3.84 -12.77 3.24
C ILE A 26 -2.98 -11.70 2.55
N LEU A 27 -1.66 -11.89 2.46
CA LEU A 27 -0.77 -10.86 1.90
C LEU A 27 -1.03 -10.64 0.41
N LEU A 28 -1.19 -11.73 -0.35
CA LEU A 28 -1.33 -11.60 -1.81
C LEU A 28 -2.77 -11.47 -2.26
N ARG A 29 -3.77 -12.09 -1.61
CA ARG A 29 -5.17 -12.02 -2.06
C ARG A 29 -5.96 -10.87 -1.45
N GLU A 30 -5.80 -10.62 -0.16
CA GLU A 30 -6.60 -9.58 0.51
C GLU A 30 -5.94 -8.20 0.44
N ILE A 31 -4.61 -8.14 0.59
CA ILE A 31 -3.90 -6.88 0.74
C ILE A 31 -3.35 -6.37 -0.59
N TRP A 32 -2.60 -7.19 -1.34
CA TRP A 32 -1.86 -6.74 -2.53
C TRP A 32 -2.56 -6.95 -3.88
N GLN A 33 -3.58 -7.81 -4.05
CA GLN A 33 -4.10 -8.14 -5.40
C GLN A 33 -4.18 -6.94 -6.35
N VAL A 34 -3.56 -7.07 -7.52
CA VAL A 34 -3.42 -5.98 -8.48
C VAL A 34 -4.79 -5.43 -8.92
N ASP A 35 -5.79 -6.32 -9.02
CA ASP A 35 -7.10 -5.95 -9.53
C ASP A 35 -8.05 -5.39 -8.45
N HIS A 36 -7.96 -5.89 -7.21
CA HIS A 36 -8.97 -5.62 -6.15
C HIS A 36 -8.41 -5.68 -4.72
N GLY A 37 -7.09 -5.63 -4.56
CA GLY A 37 -6.44 -5.56 -3.26
C GLY A 37 -6.53 -4.14 -2.69
N ARG A 38 -6.57 -4.03 -1.37
CA ARG A 38 -6.67 -2.72 -0.69
C ARG A 38 -5.56 -1.76 -1.10
N ILE A 39 -4.33 -2.24 -1.28
CA ILE A 39 -3.22 -1.40 -1.72
C ILE A 39 -3.44 -0.92 -3.17
N ALA A 40 -3.86 -1.81 -4.07
CA ALA A 40 -4.13 -1.44 -5.45
C ALA A 40 -5.27 -0.40 -5.54
N ASP A 41 -6.31 -0.55 -4.74
CA ASP A 41 -7.42 0.41 -4.67
C ASP A 41 -6.99 1.76 -4.10
N LEU A 42 -6.12 1.78 -3.08
CA LEU A 42 -5.50 3.03 -2.60
C LEU A 42 -4.71 3.71 -3.71
N MET A 43 -3.87 2.97 -4.43
CA MET A 43 -3.05 3.55 -5.49
C MET A 43 -3.92 4.13 -6.62
N LYS A 44 -4.97 3.42 -7.04
CA LYS A 44 -5.93 3.92 -8.05
C LYS A 44 -6.66 5.17 -7.57
N ALA A 45 -7.13 5.17 -6.32
CA ALA A 45 -7.81 6.32 -5.74
C ALA A 45 -6.88 7.54 -5.61
N THR A 46 -5.63 7.34 -5.16
CA THR A 46 -4.62 8.40 -5.05
C THR A 46 -4.27 8.97 -6.42
N ALA A 47 -4.06 8.12 -7.43
CA ALA A 47 -3.78 8.57 -8.80
C ALA A 47 -4.95 9.38 -9.38
N SER A 48 -6.19 8.89 -9.21
CA SER A 48 -7.37 9.63 -9.65
C SER A 48 -7.53 10.98 -8.94
N LEU A 49 -7.27 11.02 -7.62
CA LEU A 49 -7.35 12.25 -6.82
C LEU A 49 -6.29 13.27 -7.24
N ARG A 50 -5.07 12.82 -7.56
CA ARG A 50 -3.99 13.67 -8.07
C ARG A 50 -4.40 14.39 -9.36
N ASP A 51 -4.98 13.66 -10.30
CA ASP A 51 -5.42 14.22 -11.60
C ASP A 51 -6.58 15.20 -11.43
N GLN A 52 -7.55 14.84 -10.56
CA GLN A 52 -8.67 15.74 -10.22
C GLN A 52 -8.17 17.02 -9.53
N TYR A 53 -7.22 16.90 -8.60
CA TYR A 53 -6.62 18.05 -7.93
C TYR A 53 -5.91 18.96 -8.92
N GLN A 54 -5.11 18.39 -9.83
CA GLN A 54 -4.43 19.16 -10.87
C GLN A 54 -5.42 19.93 -11.76
N ALA A 55 -6.51 19.28 -12.17
CA ALA A 55 -7.54 19.93 -12.96
C ALA A 55 -8.23 21.07 -12.21
N ALA A 56 -8.59 20.85 -10.94
CA ALA A 56 -9.23 21.87 -10.10
C ALA A 56 -8.30 23.06 -9.82
N TRP A 57 -7.01 22.81 -9.57
CA TRP A 57 -6.02 23.86 -9.32
C TRP A 57 -5.91 24.81 -10.51
N ARG A 58 -5.77 24.28 -11.72
CA ARG A 58 -5.61 25.07 -12.95
C ARG A 58 -6.83 25.92 -13.30
N GLN A 59 -7.99 25.63 -12.73
CA GLN A 59 -9.18 26.47 -12.88
C GLN A 59 -9.14 27.73 -12.02
N GLN A 60 -8.34 27.75 -10.94
CA GLN A 60 -8.41 28.78 -9.91
C GLN A 60 -7.08 29.49 -9.63
N TYR A 61 -5.95 28.85 -9.94
CA TYR A 61 -4.62 29.30 -9.55
C TYR A 61 -3.62 29.20 -10.70
N THR A 62 -2.48 29.88 -10.55
CA THR A 62 -1.32 29.72 -11.45
C THR A 62 -0.59 28.41 -11.14
N ASP A 63 0.24 27.91 -12.05
CA ASP A 63 1.02 26.69 -11.82
C ASP A 63 2.13 26.85 -10.75
N TYR A 64 2.26 28.03 -10.14
CA TYR A 64 3.17 28.26 -9.04
C TYR A 64 2.81 27.35 -7.85
N ALA A 65 3.78 26.56 -7.38
CA ALA A 65 3.65 25.53 -6.33
C ALA A 65 2.85 24.25 -6.69
N LEU A 66 2.16 24.17 -7.84
CA LEU A 66 1.39 22.99 -8.23
C LEU A 66 2.27 21.71 -8.22
N GLY A 67 3.48 21.79 -8.78
CA GLY A 67 4.40 20.65 -8.81
C GLY A 67 4.79 20.13 -7.41
N VAL A 68 4.94 21.03 -6.42
CA VAL A 68 5.24 20.64 -5.03
C VAL A 68 4.05 19.91 -4.43
N ILE A 69 2.84 20.38 -4.69
CA ILE A 69 1.62 19.75 -4.16
C ILE A 69 1.40 18.37 -4.81
N LEU A 70 1.60 18.26 -6.12
CA LEU A 70 1.50 16.97 -6.82
C LEU A 70 2.55 15.96 -6.32
N ALA A 71 3.73 16.42 -5.91
CA ALA A 71 4.76 15.54 -5.36
C ALA A 71 4.34 14.81 -4.07
N HIS A 72 3.39 15.36 -3.29
CA HIS A 72 2.83 14.63 -2.14
C HIS A 72 2.03 13.40 -2.56
N PHE A 73 1.28 13.49 -3.67
CA PHE A 73 0.58 12.33 -4.23
C PHE A 73 1.56 11.31 -4.79
N ASP A 74 2.61 11.77 -5.46
CA ASP A 74 3.65 10.91 -6.02
C ASP A 74 4.40 10.15 -4.90
N ALA A 75 4.71 10.82 -3.77
CA ALA A 75 5.31 10.18 -2.61
C ALA A 75 4.40 9.11 -1.97
N GLU A 76 3.10 9.39 -1.88
CA GLU A 76 2.11 8.44 -1.37
C GLU A 76 1.98 7.21 -2.29
N LEU A 77 1.97 7.40 -3.62
CA LEU A 77 1.98 6.28 -4.58
C LEU A 77 3.24 5.43 -4.43
N GLU A 78 4.39 6.07 -4.26
CA GLU A 78 5.67 5.38 -4.07
C GLU A 78 5.70 4.58 -2.77
N PHE A 79 5.14 5.13 -1.68
CA PHE A 79 4.98 4.42 -0.41
C PHE A 79 4.23 3.10 -0.61
N TRP A 80 3.05 3.16 -1.21
CA TRP A 80 2.20 1.98 -1.41
C TRP A 80 2.84 0.97 -2.35
N ARG A 81 3.55 1.42 -3.40
CA ARG A 81 4.28 0.55 -4.32
C ARG A 81 5.40 -0.22 -3.62
N GLN A 82 6.20 0.45 -2.81
CA GLN A 82 7.28 -0.23 -2.06
C GLN A 82 6.72 -1.17 -1.01
N PHE A 83 5.65 -0.77 -0.32
CA PHE A 83 5.00 -1.63 0.67
C PHE A 83 4.45 -2.91 0.02
N ALA A 84 3.75 -2.78 -1.10
CA ALA A 84 3.29 -3.89 -1.92
C ALA A 84 4.39 -4.86 -2.34
N GLN A 85 5.52 -4.33 -2.82
CA GLN A 85 6.66 -5.14 -3.21
C GLN A 85 7.19 -5.97 -2.03
N ARG A 86 7.32 -5.36 -0.84
CA ARG A 86 7.77 -6.07 0.36
C ARG A 86 6.80 -7.16 0.81
N LEU A 87 5.48 -6.92 0.69
CA LEU A 87 4.47 -7.95 0.95
C LEU A 87 4.59 -9.11 -0.03
N TRP A 88 4.82 -8.80 -1.31
CA TRP A 88 5.02 -9.80 -2.34
C TRP A 88 6.27 -10.64 -2.06
N GLU A 89 7.39 -10.01 -1.74
CA GLU A 89 8.64 -10.69 -1.38
C GLU A 89 8.47 -11.57 -0.13
N THR A 90 7.80 -11.05 0.91
CA THR A 90 7.51 -11.79 2.15
C THR A 90 6.68 -13.03 1.85
N ALA A 91 5.59 -12.90 1.11
CA ALA A 91 4.71 -14.03 0.81
C ALA A 91 5.40 -15.13 -0.02
N ASN A 92 6.29 -14.75 -0.94
CA ASN A 92 6.99 -15.70 -1.81
C ASN A 92 8.20 -16.37 -1.14
N THR A 93 8.73 -15.80 -0.05
CA THR A 93 9.90 -16.34 0.67
C THR A 93 9.55 -17.04 1.98
N PHE A 94 8.37 -16.76 2.55
CA PHE A 94 7.90 -17.33 3.81
C PHE A 94 7.67 -18.84 3.72
N LYS A 95 8.08 -19.56 4.76
CA LYS A 95 7.92 -21.01 4.93
C LYS A 95 7.30 -21.34 6.28
N ASP A 96 6.69 -22.52 6.39
CA ASP A 96 6.17 -23.00 7.67
C ASP A 96 7.26 -23.03 8.75
N GLY A 97 6.94 -22.46 9.91
CA GLY A 97 7.85 -22.34 11.04
C GLY A 97 8.59 -20.99 11.11
N ASP A 98 8.58 -20.20 10.03
CA ASP A 98 9.12 -18.84 10.02
C ASP A 98 8.31 -17.92 10.94
N THR A 99 8.96 -16.84 11.37
CA THR A 99 8.27 -15.76 12.10
C THR A 99 7.85 -14.70 11.11
N LEU A 100 6.57 -14.36 11.08
CA LEU A 100 6.07 -13.29 10.22
C LEU A 100 6.68 -11.96 10.68
N PRO A 101 7.30 -11.17 9.78
CA PRO A 101 7.78 -9.83 10.12
C PRO A 101 6.63 -8.95 10.61
N ALA A 102 6.91 -8.07 11.57
CA ALA A 102 5.96 -7.08 12.03
C ALA A 102 5.60 -6.11 10.89
N LEU A 103 4.38 -5.58 10.93
CA LEU A 103 3.91 -4.62 9.94
C LEU A 103 4.84 -3.40 9.82
N GLU A 104 5.40 -2.94 10.94
CA GLU A 104 6.36 -1.81 10.96
C GLU A 104 7.70 -2.15 10.27
N GLU A 105 8.14 -3.40 10.29
CA GLU A 105 9.36 -3.84 9.58
C GLU A 105 9.14 -3.87 8.06
N LEU A 106 7.90 -4.11 7.65
CA LEU A 106 7.51 -4.11 6.24
C LEU A 106 7.25 -2.70 5.71
N ARG A 107 7.05 -1.71 6.58
CA ARG A 107 6.76 -0.33 6.19
C ARG A 107 7.97 0.34 5.50
N PRO A 108 7.80 0.99 4.35
CA PRO A 108 8.85 1.83 3.76
C PRO A 108 9.35 2.88 4.76
N HIS A 109 10.66 3.08 4.78
CA HIS A 109 11.31 4.12 5.56
C HIS A 109 11.79 5.21 4.60
N TRP A 110 11.59 6.47 4.99
CA TRP A 110 12.09 7.65 4.30
C TRP A 110 13.08 8.37 5.22
#